data_AF-A0A842NYB0-F1
#
_entry.id   AF-A0A842NYB0-F1
#
_cell.length_a   1.000
_cell.length_b   1.000
_cell.length_c   1.000
_cell.angle_alpha   90.00
_cell.angle_beta   90.00
_cell.angle_gamma   90.00
#
_symmetry.space_group_name_H-M   'P 1'
#
loop_
_entity.id
_entity.type
_entity.pdbx_description
1 polymer ?
#
loop_
_entity_poly.entity_id
_entity_poly.type
_entity_poly.pdbx_seq_one_letter_code
_entity_poly.pdbx_strand_id
1 'polypeptide(L)'
;SKTRKISLRYGLIDMKKIITGYLKGNYNDSSDKFETINGDSLTSWNDFSWNSKHYSTSIVIPSEFTSKIKTDGKKSIILDSKIHTITHVLVNASKILTKSESNDIDAYYENGVIHLFDNTSDGYNGCSKMIYDNFENIMNICFDLVNECDCPTDEKQKKQVLEGEEWGGCPKCTFTTNYCQTKNKKLSKKDALEFFSIFKKDKK
;
A
#
# COMPACT_ATOMS: atom_id res chain seq x y z
N SER A 1 -29.09 -4.37 8.33
CA SER A 1 -27.61 -4.28 8.31
C SER A 1 -27.25 -2.80 8.23
N LYS A 2 -26.47 -2.25 9.18
CA LYS A 2 -25.99 -0.87 9.07
C LYS A 2 -24.79 -0.89 8.12
N THR A 3 -24.96 -0.32 6.93
CA THR A 3 -23.88 -0.12 5.94
C THR A 3 -22.63 0.39 6.65
N ARG A 4 -21.53 -0.39 6.65
CA ARG A 4 -20.27 0.09 7.22
C ARG A 4 -19.66 1.10 6.26
N LYS A 5 -19.99 2.38 6.47
CA LYS A 5 -19.55 3.47 5.59
C LYS A 5 -18.08 3.78 5.86
N ILE A 6 -17.19 3.47 4.91
CA ILE A 6 -15.83 4.02 4.90
C ILE A 6 -15.95 5.55 4.80
N SER A 7 -15.22 6.26 5.67
CA SER A 7 -15.09 7.70 5.56
C SER A 7 -14.01 8.04 4.54
N LEU A 8 -14.38 8.82 3.53
CA LEU A 8 -13.49 9.31 2.48
C LEU A 8 -13.36 10.82 2.58
N ARG A 9 -12.17 11.33 2.29
CA ARG A 9 -11.93 12.77 2.10
C ARG A 9 -11.10 12.98 0.85
N TYR A 10 -11.48 13.94 0.03
CA TYR A 10 -10.65 14.43 -1.07
C TYR A 10 -10.10 15.80 -0.71
N GLY A 11 -8.81 16.02 -0.94
CA GLY A 11 -8.20 17.30 -0.63
C GLY A 11 -6.70 17.33 -0.88
N LEU A 12 -6.12 18.49 -0.59
CA LEU A 12 -4.69 18.73 -0.74
C LEU A 12 -3.95 18.29 0.53
N ILE A 13 -2.85 17.56 0.36
CA ILE A 13 -1.94 17.16 1.44
C ILE A 13 -0.55 17.78 1.24
N ASP A 14 0.10 18.12 2.34
CA ASP A 14 1.50 18.53 2.38
C ASP A 14 2.38 17.31 2.70
N MET A 15 3.35 17.02 1.84
CA MET A 15 4.29 15.92 2.01
C MET A 15 5.70 16.46 2.20
N LYS A 16 6.28 16.22 3.38
CA LYS A 16 7.71 16.41 3.65
C LYS A 16 8.46 15.12 3.37
N LYS A 17 9.44 15.18 2.46
CA LYS A 17 10.32 14.06 2.12
C LYS A 17 11.71 14.39 2.62
N ILE A 18 12.39 13.41 3.22
CA ILE A 18 13.75 13.53 3.77
C ILE A 18 14.52 12.29 3.33
N ILE A 19 15.67 12.48 2.69
CA ILE A 19 16.61 11.40 2.43
C ILE A 19 17.45 11.22 3.70
N THR A 20 17.33 10.05 4.34
CA THR A 20 18.02 9.74 5.61
C THR A 20 19.15 8.73 5.43
N GLY A 21 19.49 8.36 4.20
CA GLY A 21 20.48 7.34 3.88
C GLY A 21 20.34 6.79 2.47
N TYR A 22 21.11 5.77 2.16
CA TYR A 22 21.12 5.10 0.85
C TYR A 22 21.52 3.62 0.98
N LEU A 23 21.27 2.86 -0.09
CA LEU A 23 21.76 1.49 -0.23
C LEU A 23 23.04 1.47 -1.06
N LYS A 24 24.05 0.72 -0.63
CA LYS A 24 25.32 0.53 -1.32
C LYS A 24 25.51 -0.95 -1.67
N GLY A 25 25.79 -1.24 -2.94
CA GLY A 25 26.07 -2.60 -3.39
C GLY A 25 26.67 -2.62 -4.79
N ASN A 26 27.00 -3.82 -5.28
CA ASN A 26 27.54 -3.97 -6.63
C ASN A 26 26.41 -4.03 -7.66
N TYR A 27 26.69 -3.60 -8.89
CA TYR A 27 25.70 -3.59 -9.98
C TYR A 27 25.07 -4.96 -10.26
N ASN A 28 25.84 -6.05 -10.15
CA ASN A 28 25.37 -7.41 -10.39
C ASN A 28 24.73 -8.07 -9.15
N ASP A 29 24.76 -7.40 -8.00
CA ASP A 29 24.13 -7.91 -6.81
C ASP A 29 22.64 -7.61 -6.80
N SER A 30 21.87 -8.57 -6.31
CA SER A 30 20.47 -8.34 -6.02
C SER A 30 20.35 -7.35 -4.85
N SER A 31 19.35 -6.49 -4.90
CA SER A 31 19.20 -5.39 -3.93
C SER A 31 19.06 -5.84 -2.46
N ASP A 32 18.80 -7.11 -2.20
CA ASP A 32 18.79 -7.73 -0.86
C ASP A 32 20.19 -7.94 -0.28
N LYS A 33 21.24 -7.88 -1.09
CA LYS A 33 22.65 -7.92 -0.67
C LYS A 33 23.23 -6.53 -0.41
N PHE A 34 22.48 -5.46 -0.70
CA PHE A 34 22.99 -4.11 -0.56
C PHE A 34 23.08 -3.73 0.93
N GLU A 35 24.20 -3.12 1.29
CA GLU A 35 24.43 -2.55 2.61
C GLU A 35 23.57 -1.28 2.78
N THR A 36 22.90 -1.16 3.92
CA THR A 36 22.15 0.07 4.26
C THR A 36 23.05 1.04 5.00
N ILE A 37 23.28 2.21 4.39
CA ILE A 37 24.05 3.30 5.00
C ILE A 37 23.08 4.35 5.51
N ASN A 38 23.08 4.56 6.84
CA ASN A 38 22.30 5.63 7.46
C ASN A 38 23.09 6.94 7.38
N GLY A 39 22.42 8.02 6.99
CA GLY A 39 23.02 9.34 6.90
C GLY A 39 23.63 9.80 8.22
N ASP A 40 22.92 9.58 9.33
CA ASP A 40 23.38 9.92 10.70
C ASP A 40 24.72 9.27 11.11
N SER A 41 25.14 8.21 10.40
CA SER A 41 26.43 7.55 10.65
C SER A 41 27.61 8.20 9.93
N LEU A 42 27.36 9.18 9.05
CA LEU A 42 28.37 9.88 8.25
C LEU A 42 28.49 11.34 8.69
N THR A 43 29.70 11.76 9.06
CA THR A 43 29.96 13.13 9.55
C THR A 43 29.71 14.23 8.51
N SER A 44 29.78 13.90 7.22
CA SER A 44 29.52 14.82 6.11
C SER A 44 28.08 14.80 5.60
N TRP A 45 27.20 13.99 6.20
CA TRP A 45 25.83 13.89 5.76
C TRP A 45 25.03 15.14 6.09
N ASN A 46 24.28 15.62 5.10
CA ASN A 46 23.29 16.65 5.29
C ASN A 46 21.97 16.13 4.73
N ASP A 47 20.91 16.17 5.54
CA ASP A 47 19.59 15.72 5.13
C ASP A 47 19.09 16.55 3.95
N PHE A 48 19.01 15.92 2.78
CA PHE A 48 18.29 16.49 1.66
C PHE A 48 16.79 16.32 1.91
N SER A 49 16.10 17.45 2.07
CA SER A 49 14.66 17.45 2.32
C SER A 49 13.93 18.46 1.45
N TRP A 50 12.70 18.13 1.10
CA TRP A 50 11.83 19.01 0.35
C TRP A 50 10.36 18.81 0.76
N ASN A 51 9.58 19.85 0.55
CA ASN A 51 8.13 19.81 0.71
C ASN A 51 7.46 19.82 -0.66
N SER A 52 6.32 19.15 -0.75
CA SER A 52 5.53 19.03 -1.97
C SER A 52 4.05 18.97 -1.58
N LYS A 53 3.18 19.46 -2.46
CA LYS A 53 1.72 19.42 -2.26
C LYS A 53 1.13 18.46 -3.27
N HIS A 54 0.22 17.59 -2.83
CA HIS A 54 -0.40 16.59 -3.70
C HIS A 54 -1.91 16.53 -3.43
N TYR A 55 -2.74 16.39 -4.45
CA TYR A 55 -4.13 15.98 -4.21
C TYR A 55 -4.18 14.51 -3.82
N SER A 56 -5.08 14.20 -2.88
CA SER A 56 -5.25 12.86 -2.36
C SER A 56 -6.70 12.52 -2.08
N THR A 57 -7.02 11.24 -2.32
CA THR A 57 -8.16 10.57 -1.69
C THR A 57 -7.68 9.84 -0.44
N SER A 58 -8.16 10.32 0.70
CA SER A 58 -7.84 9.81 2.03
C SER A 58 -8.94 8.89 2.53
N ILE A 59 -8.56 7.68 2.90
CA ILE A 59 -9.44 6.57 3.27
C ILE A 59 -9.22 6.28 4.75
N VAL A 60 -10.23 6.53 5.58
CA VAL A 60 -10.16 6.20 7.01
C VAL A 60 -10.41 4.70 7.18
N ILE A 61 -9.40 4.00 7.69
CA ILE A 61 -9.47 2.57 7.94
C ILE A 61 -10.23 2.31 9.25
N PRO A 62 -11.24 1.44 9.26
CA PRO A 62 -11.97 1.11 10.47
C PRO A 62 -11.04 0.57 11.57
N SER A 63 -11.27 1.00 12.81
CA SER A 63 -10.36 0.75 13.94
C SER A 63 -10.14 -0.73 14.24
N GLU A 64 -11.10 -1.61 13.91
CA GLU A 64 -10.93 -3.05 14.05
C GLU A 64 -9.74 -3.59 13.24
N PHE A 65 -9.37 -2.91 12.15
CA PHE A 65 -8.24 -3.27 11.30
C PHE A 65 -6.93 -2.59 11.69
N THR A 66 -6.95 -1.56 12.54
CA THR A 66 -5.75 -0.82 12.98
C THR A 66 -5.39 -1.08 14.45
N SER A 67 -6.30 -1.68 15.23
CA SER A 67 -6.20 -1.89 16.69
C SER A 67 -4.95 -2.62 17.19
N LYS A 68 -4.22 -3.35 16.33
CA LYS A 68 -3.00 -4.10 16.69
C LYS A 68 -1.70 -3.39 16.31
N ILE A 69 -1.77 -2.24 15.65
CA ILE A 69 -0.59 -1.48 15.23
C ILE A 69 0.00 -0.80 16.46
N LYS A 70 1.04 -1.41 17.04
CA LYS A 70 1.82 -0.76 18.11
C LYS A 70 2.57 0.42 17.51
N THR A 71 2.17 1.63 17.86
CA THR A 71 2.83 2.89 17.48
C THR A 71 4.15 3.07 18.25
N ASP A 72 5.13 2.21 18.00
CA ASP A 72 6.51 2.44 18.45
C ASP A 72 7.24 3.30 17.41
N GLY A 73 6.79 4.54 17.23
CA GLY A 73 7.55 5.68 16.68
C GLY A 73 8.24 5.57 15.30
N LYS A 74 8.23 4.42 14.60
CA LYS A 74 8.97 4.19 13.34
C LYS A 74 8.09 3.51 12.29
N LYS A 75 7.76 4.29 11.25
CA LYS A 75 7.22 3.91 9.91
C LYS A 75 6.18 2.77 9.91
N SER A 76 4.93 3.18 10.11
CA SER A 76 3.77 2.34 10.44
C SER A 76 3.27 1.38 9.34
N ILE A 77 3.67 1.53 8.07
CA ILE A 77 3.17 0.65 7.00
C ILE A 77 3.96 -0.65 6.84
N ILE A 78 5.25 -0.65 7.22
CA ILE A 78 6.15 -1.82 7.08
C ILE A 78 5.84 -2.90 8.13
N LEU A 79 5.30 -2.48 9.27
CA LEU A 79 5.16 -3.33 10.45
C LEU A 79 3.85 -4.14 10.48
N ASP A 80 2.84 -3.73 9.72
CA ASP A 80 1.55 -4.38 9.67
C ASP A 80 1.28 -4.95 8.26
N SER A 81 1.41 -6.28 8.13
CA SER A 81 1.24 -6.99 6.85
C SER A 81 -0.14 -6.78 6.24
N LYS A 82 -1.17 -6.55 7.07
CA LYS A 82 -2.54 -6.31 6.65
C LYS A 82 -2.69 -4.94 6.02
N ILE A 83 -2.33 -3.85 6.71
CA ILE A 83 -2.43 -2.48 6.15
C ILE A 83 -1.53 -2.34 4.91
N HIS A 84 -0.35 -2.93 4.95
CA HIS A 84 0.55 -2.97 3.81
C HIS A 84 -0.11 -3.60 2.58
N THR A 85 -0.76 -4.75 2.75
CA THR A 85 -1.44 -5.45 1.66
C THR A 85 -2.68 -4.70 1.18
N ILE A 86 -3.49 -4.17 2.08
CA ILE A 86 -4.66 -3.34 1.74
C ILE A 86 -4.21 -2.14 0.89
N THR A 87 -3.11 -1.49 1.27
CA THR A 87 -2.56 -0.35 0.54
C THR A 87 -2.12 -0.75 -0.87
N HIS A 88 -1.41 -1.86 -1.03
CA HIS A 88 -1.03 -2.35 -2.36
C HIS A 88 -2.24 -2.62 -3.25
N VAL A 89 -3.24 -3.34 -2.73
CA VAL A 89 -4.43 -3.70 -3.50
C VAL A 89 -5.21 -2.44 -3.89
N LEU A 90 -5.33 -1.45 -3.00
CA LEU A 90 -5.93 -0.15 -3.30
C LEU A 90 -5.19 0.59 -4.42
N VAL A 91 -3.86 0.64 -4.37
CA VAL A 91 -3.04 1.27 -5.42
C VAL A 91 -3.23 0.56 -6.76
N ASN A 92 -3.18 -0.78 -6.76
CA ASN A 92 -3.38 -1.58 -7.97
C ASN A 92 -4.77 -1.37 -8.58
N ALA A 93 -5.82 -1.45 -7.77
CA ALA A 93 -7.20 -1.22 -8.21
C ALA A 93 -7.40 0.21 -8.73
N SER A 94 -6.77 1.19 -8.07
CA SER A 94 -6.79 2.59 -8.50
C SER A 94 -6.21 2.75 -9.88
N LYS A 95 -5.02 2.20 -10.14
CA LYS A 95 -4.38 2.22 -11.46
C LYS A 95 -5.23 1.57 -12.54
N ILE A 96 -5.85 0.43 -12.23
CA ILE A 96 -6.74 -0.27 -13.17
C ILE A 96 -7.92 0.64 -13.56
N LEU A 97 -8.56 1.28 -12.58
CA LEU A 97 -9.73 2.11 -12.81
C LEU A 97 -9.38 3.42 -13.53
N THR A 98 -8.30 4.09 -13.13
CA THR A 98 -7.87 5.37 -13.70
C THR A 98 -7.13 5.20 -15.03
N LYS A 99 -6.71 3.96 -15.37
CA LYS A 99 -5.83 3.64 -16.50
C LYS A 99 -4.50 4.41 -16.44
N SER A 100 -4.01 4.64 -15.23
CA SER A 100 -2.78 5.40 -15.01
C SER A 100 -1.54 4.52 -15.09
N GLU A 101 -0.38 5.14 -15.32
CA GLU A 101 0.90 4.46 -15.27
C GLU A 101 1.24 4.01 -13.83
N SER A 102 2.25 3.15 -13.70
CA SER A 102 2.65 2.63 -12.38
C SER A 102 2.98 3.75 -11.40
N ASN A 103 3.68 4.81 -11.83
CA ASN A 103 4.14 5.86 -10.93
C ASN A 103 3.16 7.01 -10.73
N ASP A 104 2.01 7.04 -11.42
CA ASP A 104 1.06 8.17 -11.36
C ASP A 104 0.28 8.24 -10.04
N ILE A 105 0.14 7.10 -9.36
CA ILE A 105 -0.56 6.99 -8.09
C ILE A 105 0.37 6.30 -7.12
N ASP A 106 0.53 6.92 -5.95
CA ASP A 106 1.23 6.31 -4.83
C ASP A 106 0.42 6.46 -3.54
N ALA A 107 0.86 5.77 -2.49
CA ALA A 107 0.14 5.69 -1.24
C ALA A 107 1.01 5.94 -0.01
N TYR A 108 0.41 6.59 0.98
CA TYR A 108 1.01 6.76 2.29
C TYR A 108 0.01 6.43 3.39
N TYR A 109 0.44 5.72 4.42
CA TYR A 109 -0.40 5.43 5.59
C TYR A 109 0.07 6.26 6.79
N GLU A 110 -0.86 6.95 7.42
CA GLU A 110 -0.64 7.72 8.65
C GLU A 110 -1.86 7.63 9.56
N ASN A 111 -1.66 7.25 10.82
CA ASN A 111 -2.67 7.33 11.89
C ASN A 111 -4.06 6.77 11.53
N GLY A 112 -4.10 5.59 10.90
CA GLY A 112 -5.36 4.94 10.51
C GLY A 112 -5.94 5.43 9.19
N VAL A 113 -5.23 6.27 8.45
CA VAL A 113 -5.66 6.82 7.16
C VAL A 113 -4.70 6.38 6.06
N ILE A 114 -5.23 5.83 4.97
CA ILE A 114 -4.48 5.59 3.73
C ILE A 114 -4.74 6.78 2.80
N HIS A 115 -3.69 7.47 2.40
CA HIS A 115 -3.71 8.55 1.43
C HIS A 115 -3.27 8.00 0.08
N LEU A 116 -4.18 7.91 -0.89
CA LEU A 116 -3.86 7.66 -2.30
C LEU A 116 -3.68 9.02 -2.98
N PHE A 117 -2.51 9.33 -3.51
CA PHE A 117 -2.19 10.67 -3.99
C PHE A 117 -1.62 10.68 -5.41
N ASP A 118 -1.80 11.80 -6.09
CA ASP A 118 -1.27 12.06 -7.43
C ASP A 118 0.25 12.19 -7.35
N ASN A 119 0.99 11.16 -7.75
CA ASN A 119 2.44 11.10 -7.60
C ASN A 119 3.16 11.68 -8.84
N THR A 120 2.88 12.95 -9.11
CA THR A 120 3.58 13.74 -10.14
C THR A 120 4.40 14.86 -9.52
N SER A 121 5.29 15.47 -10.30
CA SER A 121 6.18 16.53 -9.82
C SER A 121 5.43 17.78 -9.37
N ASP A 122 4.32 18.10 -10.01
CA ASP A 122 3.41 19.17 -9.60
C ASP A 122 2.45 18.70 -8.49
N GLY A 123 2.14 17.40 -8.43
CA GLY A 123 1.23 16.79 -7.44
C GLY A 123 -0.25 16.80 -7.86
N TYR A 124 -0.50 16.97 -9.16
CA TYR A 124 -1.84 17.12 -9.75
C TYR A 124 -1.90 16.36 -11.09
N ASN A 125 -2.48 15.17 -11.11
CA ASN A 125 -2.78 14.44 -12.35
C ASN A 125 -4.25 14.02 -12.47
N GLY A 126 -5.06 14.28 -11.44
CA GLY A 126 -6.50 14.04 -11.43
C GLY A 126 -6.89 12.61 -11.05
N CYS A 127 -5.94 11.68 -10.91
CA CYS A 127 -6.22 10.30 -10.54
C CYS A 127 -6.90 10.20 -9.17
N SER A 128 -6.41 10.94 -8.17
CA SER A 128 -7.01 11.04 -6.84
C SER A 128 -8.48 11.46 -6.89
N LYS A 129 -8.85 12.41 -7.75
CA LYS A 129 -10.26 12.82 -7.91
C LYS A 129 -11.09 11.70 -8.52
N MET A 130 -10.58 11.02 -9.55
CA MET A 130 -11.26 9.87 -10.15
C MET A 130 -11.46 8.74 -9.15
N ILE A 131 -10.47 8.46 -8.30
CA ILE A 131 -10.57 7.49 -7.21
C ILE A 131 -11.67 7.89 -6.23
N TYR A 132 -11.73 9.17 -5.81
CA TYR A 132 -12.78 9.66 -4.90
C TYR A 132 -14.18 9.44 -5.49
N ASP A 133 -14.37 9.85 -6.74
CA ASP A 133 -15.67 9.81 -7.42
C ASP A 133 -16.14 8.38 -7.71
N ASN A 134 -15.19 7.44 -7.87
CA ASN A 134 -15.46 6.05 -8.26
C ASN A 134 -15.07 5.05 -7.15
N PHE A 135 -15.03 5.48 -5.88
CA PHE A 135 -14.46 4.66 -4.81
C PHE A 135 -15.16 3.32 -4.62
N GLU A 136 -16.48 3.23 -4.84
CA GLU A 136 -17.18 1.94 -4.78
C GLU A 136 -16.68 0.94 -5.83
N ASN A 137 -16.39 1.42 -7.05
CA ASN A 137 -15.84 0.58 -8.11
C ASN A 137 -14.42 0.13 -7.76
N ILE A 138 -13.62 1.00 -7.14
CA ILE A 138 -12.30 0.63 -6.60
C ILE A 138 -12.41 -0.51 -5.61
N MET A 139 -13.33 -0.43 -4.65
CA MET A 139 -13.52 -1.46 -3.63
C MET A 139 -13.96 -2.80 -4.23
N ASN A 140 -14.79 -2.78 -5.29
CA ASN A 140 -15.16 -3.99 -6.03
C ASN A 140 -13.94 -4.61 -6.71
N ILE A 141 -13.14 -3.82 -7.43
CA ILE A 141 -11.91 -4.29 -8.08
C ILE A 141 -10.93 -4.86 -7.05
N CYS A 142 -10.78 -4.21 -5.89
CA CYS A 142 -9.93 -4.71 -4.81
C CYS A 142 -10.37 -6.10 -4.34
N PHE A 143 -11.68 -6.30 -4.13
CA PHE A 143 -12.21 -7.61 -3.76
C PHE A 143 -11.93 -8.64 -4.86
N ASP A 144 -12.23 -8.32 -6.12
CA ASP A 144 -12.10 -9.27 -7.23
C ASP A 144 -10.62 -9.67 -7.44
N LEU A 145 -9.68 -8.72 -7.39
CA LEU A 145 -8.23 -8.99 -7.47
C LEU A 145 -7.75 -10.03 -6.45
N VAL A 146 -8.24 -9.94 -5.21
CA VAL A 146 -7.79 -10.82 -4.12
C VAL A 146 -8.56 -12.13 -4.12
N ASN A 147 -9.87 -12.09 -4.34
CA ASN A 147 -10.77 -13.23 -4.26
C ASN A 147 -10.66 -14.19 -5.45
N GLU A 148 -10.51 -13.66 -6.66
CA GLU A 148 -10.49 -14.48 -7.89
C GLU A 148 -9.10 -15.02 -8.23
N CYS A 149 -8.06 -14.48 -7.59
CA CYS A 149 -6.70 -14.95 -7.81
C CYS A 149 -6.49 -16.35 -7.22
N ASP A 150 -6.00 -17.26 -8.05
CA ASP A 150 -5.78 -18.70 -7.78
C ASP A 150 -4.46 -19.00 -7.05
N CYS A 151 -3.70 -17.99 -6.62
CA CYS A 151 -2.42 -18.20 -5.92
C CYS A 151 -2.60 -18.65 -4.45
N PRO A 152 -1.68 -19.48 -3.92
CA PRO A 152 -0.51 -20.05 -4.60
C PRO A 152 -0.89 -21.17 -5.58
N THR A 153 -0.18 -21.26 -6.71
CA THR A 153 -0.38 -22.33 -7.70
C THR A 153 0.53 -23.54 -7.44
N ASP A 154 1.68 -23.33 -6.79
CA ASP A 154 2.62 -24.39 -6.40
C ASP A 154 2.04 -25.26 -5.27
N GLU A 155 2.12 -26.58 -5.42
CA GLU A 155 1.51 -27.54 -4.49
C GLU A 155 2.14 -27.50 -3.09
N LYS A 156 3.44 -27.19 -2.97
CA LYS A 156 4.09 -27.08 -1.66
C LYS A 156 3.58 -25.85 -0.92
N GLN A 157 3.51 -24.72 -1.63
CA GLN A 157 2.94 -23.49 -1.10
C GLN A 157 1.46 -23.65 -0.72
N LYS A 158 0.66 -24.33 -1.55
CA LYS A 158 -0.74 -24.65 -1.19
C LYS A 158 -0.82 -25.45 0.11
N LYS A 159 0.00 -26.49 0.25
CA LYS A 159 0.04 -27.32 1.46
C LYS A 159 0.41 -26.50 2.70
N GLN A 160 1.43 -25.64 2.59
CA GLN A 160 1.83 -24.73 3.67
C GLN A 160 0.68 -23.80 4.10
N VAL A 161 -0.04 -23.23 3.14
CA VAL A 161 -1.20 -22.37 3.42
C VAL A 161 -2.34 -23.15 4.08
N LEU A 162 -2.60 -24.39 3.66
CA LEU A 162 -3.58 -25.27 4.29
C LEU A 162 -3.18 -25.66 5.72
N GLU A 163 -1.89 -25.77 5.99
CA GLU A 163 -1.31 -26.01 7.32
C GLU A 163 -1.29 -24.75 8.20
N GLY A 164 -1.72 -23.60 7.65
CA GLY A 164 -1.91 -22.35 8.38
C GLY A 164 -0.81 -21.31 8.19
N GLU A 165 0.16 -21.53 7.29
CA GLU A 165 1.15 -20.50 6.94
C GLU A 165 0.47 -19.29 6.26
N GLU A 166 0.99 -18.10 6.57
CA GLU A 166 0.47 -16.85 6.01
C GLU A 166 0.94 -16.67 4.56
N TRP A 167 -0.01 -16.51 3.63
CA TRP A 167 0.29 -16.27 2.22
C TRP A 167 0.16 -14.79 1.86
N GLY A 168 1.23 -14.23 1.31
CA GLY A 168 1.28 -12.84 0.91
C GLY A 168 0.62 -12.51 -0.43
N GLY A 169 0.32 -13.51 -1.25
CA GLY A 169 -0.23 -13.33 -2.60
C GLY A 169 0.86 -13.33 -3.69
N CYS A 170 0.58 -12.73 -4.84
CA CYS A 170 1.45 -12.78 -6.02
C CYS A 170 1.32 -11.49 -6.89
N PRO A 171 2.11 -11.36 -7.97
CA PRO A 171 2.02 -10.24 -8.93
C PRO A 171 0.64 -9.94 -9.49
N LYS A 172 -0.27 -10.93 -9.52
CA LYS A 172 -1.62 -10.77 -10.08
C LYS A 172 -2.63 -10.17 -9.09
N CYS A 173 -2.32 -10.10 -7.79
CA CYS A 173 -3.29 -9.69 -6.77
C CYS A 173 -2.76 -8.66 -5.77
N THR A 174 -1.74 -8.99 -4.99
CA THR A 174 -1.33 -8.20 -3.81
C THR A 174 -0.01 -7.47 -3.98
N PHE A 175 0.83 -7.86 -4.96
CA PHE A 175 2.11 -7.20 -5.14
C PHE A 175 1.90 -5.88 -5.87
N THR A 176 2.65 -4.86 -5.49
CA THR A 176 2.71 -3.60 -6.23
C THR A 176 3.94 -3.58 -7.13
N THR A 177 3.81 -2.87 -8.25
CA THR A 177 4.93 -2.50 -9.13
C THR A 177 5.63 -1.22 -8.67
N ASN A 178 5.05 -0.47 -7.73
CA ASN A 178 5.68 0.70 -7.13
C ASN A 178 6.83 0.30 -6.20
N TYR A 179 7.59 1.29 -5.76
CA TYR A 179 8.55 1.10 -4.70
C TYR A 179 7.87 0.59 -3.43
N CYS A 180 8.18 -0.65 -3.06
CA CYS A 180 7.78 -1.27 -1.80
C CYS A 180 9.01 -1.52 -0.94
N GLN A 181 9.04 -0.96 0.27
CA GLN A 181 10.20 -1.04 1.17
C GLN A 181 10.54 -2.49 1.57
N THR A 182 9.55 -3.37 1.70
CA THR A 182 9.76 -4.78 2.00
C THR A 182 9.90 -5.65 0.75
N LYS A 183 9.88 -5.06 -0.46
CA LYS A 183 9.95 -5.75 -1.75
C LYS A 183 8.85 -6.82 -1.88
N ASN A 184 7.61 -6.44 -1.60
CA ASN A 184 6.43 -7.32 -1.60
C ASN A 184 6.52 -8.50 -0.60
N LYS A 185 7.41 -8.43 0.40
CA LYS A 185 7.43 -9.37 1.54
C LYS A 185 6.53 -8.84 2.66
N LYS A 186 6.17 -9.70 3.62
CA LYS A 186 5.29 -9.35 4.76
C LYS A 186 3.94 -8.80 4.28
N LEU A 187 3.29 -9.57 3.41
CA LEU A 187 1.94 -9.31 2.93
C LEU A 187 1.00 -10.40 3.47
N SER A 188 -0.30 -10.14 3.46
CA SER A 188 -1.35 -11.02 3.96
C SER A 188 -2.57 -10.96 3.05
N LYS A 189 -2.65 -11.91 2.10
CA LYS A 189 -3.77 -12.01 1.15
C LYS A 189 -5.10 -12.27 1.89
N LYS A 190 -5.06 -13.11 2.93
CA LYS A 190 -6.23 -13.47 3.76
C LYS A 190 -6.82 -12.24 4.46
N ASP A 191 -5.98 -11.43 5.08
CA ASP A 191 -6.42 -10.25 5.83
C ASP A 191 -6.94 -9.15 4.90
N ALA A 192 -6.32 -8.98 3.73
CA ALA A 192 -6.85 -8.11 2.69
C ALA A 192 -8.22 -8.59 2.18
N LEU A 193 -8.39 -9.90 1.96
CA LEU A 193 -9.68 -10.47 1.56
C LEU A 193 -10.76 -10.23 2.61
N GLU A 194 -10.45 -10.42 3.89
CA GLU A 194 -11.37 -10.12 5.00
C GLU A 194 -11.83 -8.66 4.96
N PHE A 195 -10.87 -7.72 4.81
CA PHE A 195 -11.16 -6.30 4.72
C PHE A 195 -12.09 -5.97 3.55
N PHE A 196 -11.75 -6.37 2.32
CA PHE A 196 -12.55 -6.03 1.14
C PHE A 196 -13.90 -6.78 1.10
N SER A 197 -14.01 -7.96 1.72
CA SER A 197 -15.26 -8.74 1.80
C SER A 197 -16.36 -8.03 2.58
N ILE A 198 -16.02 -7.24 3.60
CA ILE A 198 -17.01 -6.49 4.39
C ILE A 198 -17.81 -5.55 3.50
N PHE A 199 -17.15 -4.92 2.52
CA PHE A 199 -17.76 -3.93 1.65
C PHE A 199 -18.56 -4.53 0.49
N LYS A 200 -18.35 -5.82 0.17
CA LYS A 200 -19.15 -6.56 -0.82
C LYS A 200 -20.40 -7.21 -0.22
N LYS A 201 -20.34 -7.67 1.04
CA LYS A 201 -21.48 -8.34 1.72
C LYS A 201 -22.65 -7.41 2.00
N ASP A 202 -22.43 -6.09 2.05
CA ASP A 202 -23.49 -5.09 2.26
C ASP A 202 -24.37 -4.83 1.02
N LYS A 203 -24.15 -5.54 -0.11
CA LYS A 203 -24.91 -5.40 -1.37
C LYS A 203 -25.81 -6.60 -1.72
N LYS A 204 -26.00 -7.57 -0.81
CA LYS A 204 -26.98 -8.67 -0.99
C LYS A 204 -28.16 -8.55 -0.05
#